data_AF-A0A3A0AWY3-F1
#
_entry.id   AF-A0A3A0AWY3-F1
#
_cell.length_a   1.000
_cell.length_b   1.000
_cell.length_c   1.000
_cell.angle_alpha   90.00
_cell.angle_beta   90.00
_cell.angle_gamma   90.00
#
_symmetry.space_group_name_H-M   'P 1'
#
loop_
_entity.id
_entity.type
_entity.pdbx_description
1 polymer ?
#
loop_
_entity_poly.entity_id
_entity_poly.type
_entity_poly.pdbx_seq_one_letter_code
_entity_poly.pdbx_strand_id
1 'polypeptide(L)'
;MQRHPDLNQSLRDPSTRAALLEWLASDAARDPAQSGTVANTLEFLRIGATPTEAMTIRPFLLHPDPFVRLRAYEFLLTLYFPDKNREAMLLLFHNMLTDRDEAVRSLAVSYIERANAVAELRGVLETWLQTARQQGWENTETLELVERLLAA
;
A
#
# COMPACT_ATOMS: atom_id res chain seq x y z
N MET A 1 -16.86 28.96 -7.99
CA MET A 1 -16.23 28.75 -9.30
C MET A 1 -15.30 27.56 -9.22
N GLN A 2 -15.65 26.43 -9.83
CA GLN A 2 -14.73 25.29 -9.98
C GLN A 2 -13.66 25.68 -11.00
N ARG A 3 -12.38 25.61 -10.62
CA ARG A 3 -11.25 26.06 -11.46
C ARG A 3 -11.08 25.25 -12.75
N HIS A 4 -11.60 24.02 -12.80
CA HIS A 4 -11.53 23.15 -13.99
C HIS A 4 -12.79 22.27 -14.07
N PRO A 5 -13.87 22.72 -14.73
CA PRO A 5 -15.13 21.98 -14.81
C PRO A 5 -15.00 20.66 -15.57
N ASP A 6 -14.11 20.60 -16.56
CA ASP A 6 -13.93 19.43 -17.43
C ASP A 6 -12.98 18.38 -16.83
N LEU A 7 -12.24 18.72 -15.77
CA LEU A 7 -11.27 17.82 -15.13
C LEU A 7 -11.96 16.55 -14.63
N ASN A 8 -13.11 16.69 -13.99
CA ASN A 8 -13.88 15.54 -13.50
C ASN A 8 -14.42 14.68 -14.64
N GLN A 9 -14.62 15.24 -15.83
CA GLN A 9 -15.07 14.49 -17.01
C GLN A 9 -13.89 13.73 -17.64
N SER A 10 -12.74 14.37 -17.84
CA SER A 10 -11.52 13.72 -18.33
C SER A 10 -11.04 12.60 -17.40
N LEU A 11 -11.08 12.83 -16.09
CA LEU A 11 -10.73 11.82 -15.09
C LEU A 11 -11.73 10.65 -15.04
N ARG A 12 -12.91 10.77 -15.62
CA ARG A 12 -13.87 9.66 -15.75
C ARG A 12 -13.80 8.96 -17.10
N ASP A 13 -12.98 9.45 -18.03
CA ASP A 13 -12.78 8.84 -19.33
C ASP A 13 -11.93 7.56 -19.21
N PRO A 14 -12.43 6.38 -19.64
CA PRO A 14 -11.65 5.14 -19.66
C PRO A 14 -10.32 5.27 -20.42
N SER A 15 -10.25 6.14 -21.44
CA SER A 15 -9.02 6.36 -22.21
C SER A 15 -7.90 6.99 -21.36
N THR A 16 -8.26 7.90 -20.43
CA THR A 16 -7.33 8.52 -19.50
C THR A 16 -6.78 7.48 -18.54
N ARG A 17 -7.64 6.59 -18.03
CA ARG A 17 -7.20 5.48 -17.16
C ARG A 17 -6.21 4.57 -17.88
N ALA A 18 -6.50 4.18 -19.12
CA ALA A 18 -5.62 3.34 -19.92
C ALA A 18 -4.25 4.01 -20.16
N ALA A 19 -4.24 5.29 -20.53
CA ALA A 19 -3.00 6.04 -20.76
C ALA A 19 -2.14 6.17 -19.49
N LEU A 20 -2.77 6.36 -18.32
CA LEU A 20 -2.05 6.40 -17.04
C LEU A 20 -1.44 5.04 -16.68
N LEU A 21 -2.14 3.94 -16.95
CA LEU A 21 -1.62 2.59 -16.73
C LEU A 21 -0.47 2.26 -17.69
N GLU A 22 -0.57 2.68 -18.94
CA GLU A 22 0.52 2.56 -19.92
C GLU A 22 1.74 3.38 -19.49
N TRP A 23 1.53 4.61 -19.03
CA TRP A 23 2.61 5.43 -18.50
C TRP A 23 3.25 4.82 -17.25
N LEU A 24 2.46 4.29 -16.31
CA LEU A 24 3.00 3.58 -15.13
C LEU A 24 3.80 2.33 -15.50
N ALA A 25 3.49 1.70 -16.63
CA ALA A 25 4.23 0.55 -17.15
C ALA A 25 5.55 0.94 -17.85
N SER A 26 5.74 2.22 -18.16
CA SER A 26 6.93 2.73 -18.86
C SER A 26 8.13 2.95 -17.94
N ASP A 27 9.32 3.08 -18.53
CA ASP A 27 10.54 3.45 -17.81
C ASP A 27 10.47 4.85 -17.19
N ALA A 28 9.66 5.76 -17.76
CA ALA A 28 9.52 7.12 -17.24
C ALA A 28 8.93 7.12 -15.82
N ALA A 29 8.01 6.20 -15.51
CA ALA A 29 7.45 6.05 -14.17
C ALA A 29 8.44 5.43 -13.16
N ARG A 30 9.61 4.98 -13.60
CA ARG A 30 10.69 4.46 -12.74
C ARG A 30 11.68 5.51 -12.30
N ASP A 31 11.66 6.69 -12.92
CA ASP A 31 12.52 7.81 -12.55
C ASP A 31 12.12 8.31 -11.14
N PRO A 32 13.06 8.33 -10.16
CA PRO A 32 12.78 8.87 -8.83
C PRO A 32 12.28 10.32 -8.83
N ALA A 33 12.61 11.13 -9.84
CA ALA A 33 12.09 12.49 -9.99
C ALA A 33 10.57 12.52 -10.20
N GLN A 34 9.97 11.42 -10.64
CA GLN A 34 8.53 11.26 -10.87
C GLN A 34 7.76 10.74 -9.66
N SER A 35 8.41 10.53 -8.50
CA SER A 35 7.76 9.90 -7.32
C SER A 35 6.43 10.55 -6.93
N GLY A 36 6.37 11.89 -6.93
CA GLY A 36 5.12 12.62 -6.65
C GLY A 36 4.04 12.38 -7.69
N THR A 37 4.39 12.39 -8.98
CA THR A 37 3.46 12.09 -10.08
C THR A 37 2.95 10.66 -9.98
N VAL A 38 3.85 9.69 -9.75
CA VAL A 38 3.50 8.27 -9.58
C VAL A 38 2.53 8.10 -8.43
N ALA A 39 2.84 8.66 -7.25
CA ALA A 39 1.98 8.52 -6.08
C ALA A 39 0.57 9.11 -6.31
N ASN A 40 0.48 10.28 -6.95
CA ASN A 40 -0.80 10.89 -7.30
C ASN A 40 -1.58 10.05 -8.32
N THR A 41 -0.90 9.49 -9.31
CA THR A 41 -1.51 8.59 -10.30
C THR A 41 -2.03 7.32 -9.63
N LEU A 42 -1.28 6.72 -8.72
CA LEU A 42 -1.72 5.55 -7.96
C LEU A 42 -2.96 5.85 -7.10
N GLU A 43 -2.96 6.98 -6.39
CA GLU A 43 -4.12 7.41 -5.60
C GLU A 43 -5.35 7.66 -6.47
N PHE A 44 -5.16 8.29 -7.63
CA PHE A 44 -6.23 8.51 -8.59
C PHE A 44 -6.79 7.18 -9.12
N LEU A 45 -5.92 6.28 -9.58
CA LEU A 45 -6.32 5.00 -10.15
C LEU A 45 -6.97 4.07 -9.11
N ARG A 46 -6.65 4.24 -7.82
CA ARG A 46 -7.27 3.47 -6.73
C ARG A 46 -8.79 3.57 -6.77
N ILE A 47 -9.32 4.72 -7.17
CA ILE A 47 -10.75 4.90 -7.44
C ILE A 47 -11.11 4.06 -8.68
N GLY A 48 -11.89 3.00 -8.46
CA GLY A 48 -12.26 2.06 -9.53
C GLY A 48 -11.19 1.03 -9.87
N ALA A 49 -10.26 0.74 -8.94
CA ALA A 49 -9.24 -0.30 -9.11
C ALA A 49 -9.83 -1.63 -9.58
N THR A 50 -9.19 -2.25 -10.57
CA THR A 50 -9.59 -3.56 -11.11
C THR A 50 -8.48 -4.60 -10.91
N PRO A 51 -8.82 -5.91 -10.80
CA PRO A 51 -7.81 -6.96 -10.62
C PRO A 51 -6.76 -7.02 -11.73
N THR A 52 -7.13 -6.68 -12.97
CA THR A 52 -6.23 -6.69 -14.14
C THR A 52 -5.08 -5.68 -14.03
N GLU A 53 -5.26 -4.63 -13.24
CA GLU A 53 -4.26 -3.58 -13.06
C GLU A 53 -3.20 -3.93 -12.02
N ALA A 54 -3.45 -4.94 -11.18
CA ALA A 54 -2.55 -5.30 -10.08
C ALA A 54 -1.13 -5.62 -10.57
N MET A 55 -0.97 -6.19 -11.77
CA MET A 55 0.35 -6.50 -12.34
C MET A 55 1.15 -5.23 -12.66
N THR A 56 0.50 -4.16 -13.12
CA THR A 56 1.15 -2.86 -13.35
C THR A 56 1.56 -2.20 -12.03
N ILE A 57 0.79 -2.40 -10.96
CA ILE A 57 1.02 -1.73 -9.67
C ILE A 57 2.07 -2.44 -8.81
N ARG A 58 2.11 -3.78 -8.80
CA ARG A 58 3.02 -4.58 -7.94
C ARG A 58 4.49 -4.13 -7.95
N PRO A 59 5.11 -3.77 -9.08
CA PRO A 59 6.50 -3.29 -9.08
C PRO A 59 6.75 -2.06 -8.18
N PHE A 60 5.73 -1.22 -7.95
CA PHE A 60 5.86 -0.03 -7.10
C PHE A 60 5.94 -0.35 -5.61
N LEU A 61 5.69 -1.59 -5.19
CA LEU A 61 5.94 -2.05 -3.81
C LEU A 61 7.43 -2.06 -3.46
N LEU A 62 8.32 -1.98 -4.45
CA LEU A 62 9.77 -1.93 -4.26
C LEU A 62 10.36 -0.55 -4.58
N HIS A 63 9.52 0.46 -4.77
CA HIS A 63 9.95 1.81 -5.15
C HIS A 63 10.83 2.46 -4.05
N PRO A 64 11.86 3.25 -4.41
CA PRO A 64 12.72 3.89 -3.43
C PRO A 64 11.96 4.81 -2.45
N ASP A 65 11.04 5.61 -2.97
CA ASP A 65 10.19 6.51 -2.18
C ASP A 65 9.11 5.72 -1.39
N PRO A 66 9.05 5.84 -0.04
CA PRO A 66 8.01 5.21 0.78
C PRO A 66 6.59 5.66 0.46
N PHE A 67 6.39 6.90 0.01
CA PHE A 67 5.06 7.40 -0.32
C PHE A 67 4.49 6.69 -1.54
N VAL A 68 5.33 6.37 -2.53
CA VAL A 68 4.92 5.55 -3.68
C VAL A 68 4.57 4.13 -3.23
N ARG A 69 5.38 3.51 -2.37
CA ARG A 69 5.09 2.17 -1.82
C ARG A 69 3.75 2.16 -1.09
N LEU A 70 3.51 3.16 -0.24
CA LEU A 70 2.25 3.34 0.50
C LEU A 70 1.05 3.37 -0.45
N ARG A 71 1.09 4.20 -1.50
CA ARG A 71 -0.01 4.29 -2.48
C ARG A 71 -0.20 3.01 -3.27
N ALA A 72 0.87 2.29 -3.58
CA ALA A 72 0.78 0.99 -4.23
C ALA A 72 0.11 -0.05 -3.32
N TYR A 73 0.44 -0.07 -2.01
CA TYR A 73 -0.24 -0.92 -1.03
C TYR A 73 -1.73 -0.57 -0.92
N GLU A 74 -2.09 0.70 -0.79
CA GLU A 74 -3.49 1.14 -0.70
C GLU A 74 -4.31 0.79 -1.94
N PHE A 75 -3.70 0.90 -3.12
CA PHE A 75 -4.30 0.44 -4.37
C PHE A 75 -4.61 -1.06 -4.30
N LEU A 76 -3.62 -1.90 -3.99
CA LEU A 76 -3.80 -3.35 -3.97
C LEU A 76 -4.76 -3.79 -2.85
N LEU A 77 -4.73 -3.11 -1.69
CA LEU A 77 -5.69 -3.35 -0.61
C LEU A 77 -7.12 -3.03 -1.03
N THR A 78 -7.35 -2.06 -1.92
CA THR A 78 -8.70 -1.80 -2.48
C THR A 78 -9.26 -3.03 -3.23
N LEU A 79 -8.37 -3.84 -3.81
CA LEU A 79 -8.73 -5.07 -4.53
C LEU A 79 -8.97 -6.26 -3.60
N TYR A 80 -8.27 -6.35 -2.46
CA TYR A 80 -8.24 -7.56 -1.64
C TYR A 80 -8.99 -7.42 -0.30
N PHE A 81 -9.00 -6.23 0.28
CA PHE A 81 -9.57 -5.96 1.60
C PHE A 81 -11.12 -5.91 1.58
N PRO A 82 -11.79 -6.34 2.67
CA PRO A 82 -11.21 -7.15 3.74
C PRO A 82 -11.07 -8.62 3.34
N ASP A 83 -11.98 -9.16 2.52
CA ASP A 83 -12.04 -10.60 2.25
C ASP A 83 -12.28 -10.93 0.77
N LYS A 84 -12.04 -9.98 -0.13
CA LYS A 84 -12.13 -10.22 -1.59
C LYS A 84 -11.04 -11.18 -2.05
N ASN A 85 -9.88 -11.16 -1.40
CA ASN A 85 -8.81 -12.14 -1.56
C ASN A 85 -7.96 -12.20 -0.27
N ARG A 86 -8.32 -13.10 0.64
CA ARG A 86 -7.69 -13.21 1.98
C ARG A 86 -6.20 -13.51 1.89
N GLU A 87 -5.79 -14.48 1.06
CA GLU A 87 -4.39 -14.88 0.93
C GLU A 87 -3.51 -13.73 0.41
N ALA A 88 -3.94 -13.05 -0.66
CA ALA A 88 -3.20 -11.91 -1.20
C ALA A 88 -3.13 -10.75 -0.20
N MET A 89 -4.21 -10.52 0.57
CA MET A 89 -4.22 -9.50 1.62
C MET A 89 -3.23 -9.82 2.75
N LEU A 90 -3.21 -11.05 3.26
CA LEU A 90 -2.27 -11.47 4.31
C LEU A 90 -0.81 -11.33 3.84
N LEU A 91 -0.53 -11.66 2.58
CA LEU A 91 0.79 -11.45 1.99
C LEU A 91 1.17 -9.97 1.90
N LEU A 92 0.21 -9.08 1.55
CA LEU A 92 0.47 -7.64 1.58
C LEU A 92 0.78 -7.15 3.00
N PHE A 93 0.03 -7.59 4.00
CA PHE A 93 0.29 -7.22 5.39
C PHE A 93 1.69 -7.65 5.84
N HIS A 94 2.11 -8.86 5.49
CA HIS A 94 3.46 -9.33 5.75
C HIS A 94 4.51 -8.41 5.10
N ASN A 95 4.35 -8.10 3.81
CA ASN A 95 5.29 -7.23 3.09
C ASN A 95 5.35 -5.82 3.72
N MET A 96 4.20 -5.24 4.07
CA MET A 96 4.12 -3.92 4.71
C MET A 96 4.79 -3.91 6.09
N LEU A 97 4.62 -4.96 6.90
CA LEU A 97 5.28 -5.07 8.22
C LEU A 97 6.82 -5.11 8.08
N THR A 98 7.33 -5.67 7.00
CA THR A 98 8.77 -5.72 6.73
C THR A 98 9.31 -4.48 5.99
N ASP A 99 8.45 -3.49 5.69
CA ASP A 99 8.89 -2.28 5.01
C ASP A 99 9.89 -1.49 5.88
N ARG A 100 10.86 -0.85 5.22
CA ARG A 100 11.85 -0.01 5.89
C ARG A 100 11.26 1.27 6.49
N ASP A 101 10.14 1.74 5.97
CA ASP A 101 9.47 2.96 6.41
C ASP A 101 8.43 2.69 7.50
N GLU A 102 8.50 3.45 8.59
CA GLU A 102 7.62 3.27 9.75
C GLU A 102 6.15 3.51 9.42
N ALA A 103 5.84 4.50 8.59
CA ALA A 103 4.44 4.81 8.27
C ALA A 103 3.77 3.65 7.51
N VAL A 104 4.53 2.97 6.64
CA VAL A 104 4.04 1.77 5.93
C VAL A 104 3.79 0.63 6.92
N ARG A 105 4.69 0.41 7.87
CA ARG A 105 4.54 -0.63 8.89
C ARG A 105 3.36 -0.36 9.83
N SER A 106 3.23 0.86 10.37
CA SER A 106 2.10 1.25 11.23
C SER A 106 0.76 1.11 10.51
N LEU A 107 0.71 1.43 9.21
CA LEU A 107 -0.48 1.20 8.39
C LEU A 107 -0.83 -0.29 8.26
N ALA A 108 0.18 -1.16 8.13
CA ALA A 108 -0.03 -2.61 8.11
C ALA A 108 -0.76 -3.09 9.36
N VAL A 109 -0.30 -2.67 10.53
CA VAL A 109 -0.87 -3.04 11.83
C VAL A 109 -2.33 -2.60 11.93
N SER A 110 -2.63 -1.38 11.49
CA SER A 110 -4.00 -0.86 11.42
C SER A 110 -4.92 -1.69 10.53
N TYR A 111 -4.44 -2.16 9.38
CA TYR A 111 -5.23 -3.03 8.51
C TYR A 111 -5.38 -4.46 9.04
N ILE A 112 -4.37 -5.01 9.71
CA ILE A 112 -4.43 -6.33 10.36
C ILE A 112 -5.55 -6.33 11.42
N GLU A 113 -5.62 -5.28 12.24
CA GLU A 113 -6.68 -5.10 13.24
C GLU A 113 -8.06 -5.07 12.56
N ARG A 114 -8.22 -4.20 11.55
CA ARG A 114 -9.49 -4.00 10.85
C ARG A 114 -9.94 -5.23 10.06
N ALA A 115 -9.02 -6.06 9.60
CA ALA A 115 -9.29 -7.33 8.92
C ALA A 115 -9.54 -8.50 9.89
N ASN A 116 -9.40 -8.27 11.20
CA ASN A 116 -9.39 -9.32 12.23
C ASN A 116 -8.44 -10.48 11.85
N ALA A 117 -7.21 -10.14 11.44
CA ALA A 117 -6.22 -11.09 10.91
C ALA A 117 -5.11 -11.45 11.92
N VAL A 118 -5.29 -11.07 13.19
CA VAL A 118 -4.27 -11.27 14.25
C VAL A 118 -3.98 -12.74 14.47
N ALA A 119 -5.02 -13.59 14.47
CA ALA A 119 -4.85 -15.03 14.72
C ALA A 119 -4.00 -15.68 13.61
N GLU A 120 -4.28 -15.35 12.34
CA GLU A 120 -3.54 -15.87 11.19
C GLU A 120 -2.11 -15.34 11.13
N LEU A 121 -1.88 -14.11 11.59
CA LEU A 121 -0.56 -13.46 11.55
C LEU A 121 0.21 -13.53 12.87
N ARG A 122 -0.29 -14.24 13.89
CA ARG A 122 0.30 -14.25 15.23
C ARG A 122 1.79 -14.58 15.21
N GLY A 123 2.18 -15.67 14.55
CA GLY A 123 3.60 -16.07 14.46
C GLY A 123 4.48 -15.03 13.73
N VAL A 124 3.91 -14.33 12.73
CA VAL A 124 4.60 -13.24 12.01
C VAL A 124 4.81 -12.05 12.95
N LEU A 125 3.77 -11.64 13.67
CA LEU A 125 3.81 -10.51 14.61
C LEU A 125 4.77 -10.77 15.78
N GLU A 126 4.75 -11.97 16.35
CA GLU A 126 5.67 -12.38 17.42
C GLU A 126 7.12 -12.36 16.94
N THR A 127 7.40 -12.89 15.75
CA THR A 127 8.74 -12.84 15.14
C THR A 127 9.17 -11.41 14.88
N TRP A 128 8.28 -10.60 14.32
CA TRP A 128 8.54 -9.19 14.02
C TRP A 128 8.90 -8.41 15.29
N LEU A 129 8.19 -8.64 16.41
CA LEU A 129 8.48 -7.99 17.70
C LEU A 129 9.90 -8.29 18.19
N GLN A 130 10.35 -9.54 18.09
CA GLN A 130 11.71 -9.93 18.48
C GLN A 130 12.76 -9.25 17.59
N THR A 131 12.52 -9.22 16.27
CA THR A 131 13.41 -8.55 15.32
C THR A 131 13.45 -7.04 15.54
N ALA A 132 12.31 -6.39 15.78
CA ALA A 132 12.21 -4.95 16.01
C ALA A 132 13.05 -4.51 17.21
N ARG A 133 13.00 -5.27 18.31
CA ARG A 133 13.84 -5.01 19.50
C ARG A 133 15.33 -5.16 19.19
N GLN A 134 15.73 -6.18 18.42
CA GLN A 134 17.13 -6.37 18.00
C GLN A 134 17.64 -5.27 17.06
N GLN A 135 16.75 -4.67 16.26
CA GLN A 135 17.09 -3.60 15.33
C GLN A 135 16.98 -2.19 15.95
N GLY A 136 16.69 -2.08 17.25
CA GLY A 136 16.58 -0.80 17.94
C GLY A 136 15.31 0.00 17.59
N TRP A 137 14.24 -0.67 17.16
CA TRP A 137 12.93 -0.04 16.88
C TRP A 137 12.05 0.08 18.14
N GLU A 138 12.69 0.10 19.31
CA GLU A 138 12.06 0.05 20.63
C GLU A 138 11.13 1.23 20.91
N ASN A 139 11.33 2.35 20.21
CA ASN A 139 10.54 3.58 20.36
C ASN A 139 9.67 3.89 19.14
N THR A 140 9.41 2.90 18.28
CA THR A 140 8.54 3.09 17.10
C THR A 140 7.07 2.90 17.44
N GLU A 141 6.21 3.69 16.80
CA GLU A 141 4.75 3.54 16.94
C GLU A 141 4.31 2.14 16.52
N THR A 142 4.93 1.58 15.47
CA THR A 142 4.64 0.22 15.01
C THR A 142 4.85 -0.81 16.11
N LEU A 143 5.88 -0.69 16.94
CA LEU A 143 6.13 -1.62 18.05
C LEU A 143 4.96 -1.60 19.05
N GLU A 144 4.57 -0.41 19.51
CA GLU A 144 3.45 -0.25 20.45
C GLU A 144 2.14 -0.81 19.89
N LEU A 145 1.90 -0.62 18.58
CA LEU A 145 0.72 -1.14 17.91
C LEU A 145 0.75 -2.67 17.83
N VAL A 146 1.89 -3.28 17.51
CA VAL A 146 2.04 -4.76 17.45
C VAL A 146 1.88 -5.39 18.84
N GLU A 147 2.47 -4.80 19.88
CA GLU A 147 2.30 -5.27 21.26
C GLU A 147 0.84 -5.27 21.69
N ARG A 148 0.11 -4.20 21.36
CA ARG A 148 -1.32 -4.07 21.62
C ARG A 148 -2.14 -5.13 20.90
N LEU A 149 -1.84 -5.40 19.63
CA LEU A 149 -2.53 -6.45 18.86
C LEU A 149 -2.33 -7.83 19.46
N LEU A 150 -1.13 -8.14 19.95
CA LEU A 150 -0.83 -9.46 20.52
C LEU A 150 -1.41 -9.67 21.92
N ALA A 151 -1.71 -8.57 22.63
CA ALA A 151 -2.32 -8.58 23.96
C ALA A 151 -3.86 -8.65 23.95
N ALA A 152 -4.49 -8.38 22.80
CA ALA A 152 -5.94 -8.49 22.58
C ALA A 152 -6.36 -9.94 22.29
#